data_AF-A0A9Q0L2J5-F1
#
_entry.id   AF-A0A9Q0L2J5-F1
#
_cell.length_a   1.000
_cell.length_b   1.000
_cell.length_c   1.000
_cell.angle_alpha   90.00
_cell.angle_beta   90.00
_cell.angle_gamma   90.00
#
_symmetry.space_group_name_H-M   'P 1'
#
loop_
_entity.id
_entity.type
_entity.pdbx_description
1 polymer ?
#
loop_
_entity_poly.entity_id
_entity_poly.type
_entity_poly.pdbx_seq_one_letter_code
_entity_poly.pdbx_strand_id
1 'polypeptide(L)'
;MILNKAEIVRVASELGFRVVIADPKLTSSMNKFSVVVNRCSVLVGAHGAGLTNELFIPNGKQVPYLGSECSCEARAGATEGSISNGGNDEKDDSSLTSRLGKLLRGNDRRQLETIGFGCKSDHMNDVCVSNQRVWMKTDNGNLSVYFNSKNVQPPQLQHQISLKVRPYVNKKNDEYTKEDVREITIQTPMEHQSYNYTCDVTHDIPAVIFSTGLNGNIFHEFNEMILPLFLTCRHFRSQLRFVISDFNERWAHKYRPILSHLSDYELINASEDNRIHCFPGFVIGLHFHNEHLVCSNSDLPVNCSMLDFRQFLRETFHLEIKNVSQLLYNNTKPELVLLSRRRSRMILNEAEIVTVASELGFSVVIADPELTSNMNKFSVVVNRCSVLVGAHGAGLTNELFIPDGAVVVQVVPLGIQWASTNYFGKPSKEMGVQYLEYQISPQESSLLDVYGPNHTIITDPDSIHRQGFNVGRPIYIEGQNITLNISNFKDTLVQAFKLLGR
;
A
#
# COMPACT_ATOMS: atom_id res chain seq x y z
N MET A 1 -12.80 -24.35 25.58
CA MET A 1 -13.50 -24.49 26.88
C MET A 1 -14.58 -23.43 26.91
N ILE A 2 -15.86 -23.82 27.03
CA ILE A 2 -16.98 -22.86 27.09
C ILE A 2 -17.19 -22.54 28.57
N LEU A 3 -16.72 -21.38 29.02
CA LEU A 3 -16.93 -20.91 30.40
C LEU A 3 -18.33 -20.31 30.54
N ASN A 4 -18.98 -20.56 31.68
CA ASN A 4 -20.29 -19.96 31.95
C ASN A 4 -20.16 -18.52 32.51
N LYS A 5 -21.28 -17.78 32.56
CA LYS A 5 -21.31 -16.37 32.99
C LYS A 5 -20.68 -16.14 34.37
N ALA A 6 -20.88 -17.06 35.33
CA ALA A 6 -20.33 -16.92 36.68
C ALA A 6 -18.81 -17.15 36.69
N GLU A 7 -18.31 -18.07 35.88
CA GLU A 7 -16.87 -18.34 35.74
C GLU A 7 -16.13 -17.18 35.06
N ILE A 8 -16.73 -16.55 34.05
CA ILE A 8 -16.14 -15.39 33.37
C ILE A 8 -16.02 -14.20 34.34
N VAL A 9 -17.06 -13.95 35.14
CA VAL A 9 -17.04 -12.87 36.14
C VAL A 9 -15.99 -13.14 37.22
N ARG A 10 -15.88 -14.40 37.68
CA ARG A 10 -14.88 -14.81 38.67
C ARG A 10 -13.46 -14.62 38.15
N VAL A 11 -13.15 -15.16 36.96
CA VAL A 11 -11.80 -15.07 36.36
C VAL A 11 -11.43 -13.62 36.04
N ALA A 12 -12.35 -12.82 35.51
CA ALA A 12 -12.09 -11.41 35.23
C ALA A 12 -11.83 -10.60 36.51
N SER A 13 -12.55 -10.91 37.60
CA SER A 13 -12.32 -10.26 38.90
C SER A 13 -10.99 -10.69 39.54
N GLU A 14 -10.62 -11.98 39.43
CA GLU A 14 -9.33 -12.50 39.90
C GLU A 14 -8.13 -11.89 39.15
N LEU A 15 -8.34 -11.48 37.90
CA LEU A 15 -7.34 -10.78 37.07
C LEU A 15 -7.37 -9.25 37.21
N GLY A 16 -8.16 -8.71 38.13
CA GLY A 16 -8.19 -7.27 38.45
C GLY A 16 -9.05 -6.42 37.50
N PHE A 17 -9.87 -7.02 36.64
CA PHE A 17 -10.76 -6.29 35.75
C PHE A 17 -12.09 -5.95 36.43
N ARG A 18 -12.61 -4.74 36.18
CA ARG A 18 -13.94 -4.32 36.62
C ARG A 18 -14.98 -4.82 35.62
N VAL A 19 -15.88 -5.71 36.06
CA VAL A 19 -16.89 -6.33 35.17
C VAL A 19 -18.22 -5.58 35.29
N VAL A 20 -18.75 -5.09 34.17
CA VAL A 20 -20.09 -4.50 34.08
C VAL A 20 -20.97 -5.41 33.22
N ILE A 21 -22.10 -5.87 33.77
CA ILE A 21 -23.03 -6.76 33.09
C ILE A 21 -24.26 -5.93 32.68
N ALA A 22 -24.52 -5.82 31.37
CA ALA A 22 -25.71 -5.12 30.86
C ALA A 22 -27.02 -5.89 31.16
N ASP A 23 -28.09 -5.15 31.42
CA ASP A 23 -29.41 -5.63 31.88
C ASP A 23 -30.09 -6.60 30.86
N PRO A 24 -30.65 -7.75 31.29
CA PRO A 24 -31.24 -8.77 30.42
C PRO A 24 -32.46 -8.36 29.59
N LYS A 25 -33.08 -7.18 29.83
CA LYS A 25 -34.28 -6.78 29.06
C LYS A 25 -34.05 -6.51 27.57
N LEU A 26 -32.80 -6.51 27.10
CA LEU A 26 -32.42 -6.28 25.70
C LEU A 26 -32.02 -7.54 24.90
N THR A 27 -32.00 -8.74 25.50
CA THR A 27 -31.51 -9.96 24.82
C THR A 27 -32.33 -11.21 25.18
N SER A 28 -33.53 -11.33 24.62
CA SER A 28 -34.24 -12.61 24.62
C SER A 28 -33.70 -13.49 23.48
N SER A 29 -33.12 -14.64 23.86
CA SER A 29 -32.84 -15.84 23.03
C SER A 29 -31.41 -16.15 22.56
N MET A 30 -30.34 -16.05 23.37
CA MET A 30 -29.04 -16.63 22.96
C MET A 30 -28.25 -17.30 24.09
N ASN A 31 -28.11 -18.63 24.01
CA ASN A 31 -27.33 -19.49 24.91
C ASN A 31 -25.95 -19.84 24.32
N LYS A 32 -25.06 -18.85 24.10
CA LYS A 32 -23.60 -19.02 23.90
C LYS A 32 -22.90 -17.64 23.87
N PHE A 33 -21.77 -17.51 24.58
CA PHE A 33 -20.97 -16.27 24.71
C PHE A 33 -19.54 -16.48 24.17
N SER A 34 -18.94 -15.42 23.63
CA SER A 34 -17.51 -15.34 23.26
C SER A 34 -16.87 -14.11 23.90
N VAL A 35 -15.61 -14.22 24.33
CA VAL A 35 -14.87 -13.16 25.06
C VAL A 35 -13.77 -12.60 24.16
N VAL A 36 -13.71 -11.27 24.02
CA VAL A 36 -12.57 -10.56 23.41
C VAL A 36 -11.82 -9.83 24.52
N VAL A 37 -10.51 -10.09 24.63
CA VAL A 37 -9.63 -9.46 25.62
C VAL A 37 -8.69 -8.50 24.92
N ASN A 38 -8.71 -7.22 25.31
CA ASN A 38 -7.62 -6.28 25.04
C ASN A 38 -7.22 -5.58 26.35
N ARG A 39 -5.99 -5.05 26.40
CA ARG A 39 -5.21 -4.69 27.60
C ARG A 39 -5.88 -3.71 28.60
N CYS A 40 -7.05 -3.12 28.29
CA CYS A 40 -7.72 -2.18 29.18
C CYS A 40 -9.25 -2.37 29.34
N SER A 41 -9.91 -3.33 28.68
CA SER A 41 -11.37 -3.56 28.83
C SER A 41 -11.80 -4.94 28.30
N VAL A 42 -12.84 -5.54 28.91
CA VAL A 42 -13.51 -6.75 28.42
C VAL A 42 -14.97 -6.41 28.09
N LEU A 43 -15.38 -6.63 26.83
CA LEU A 43 -16.78 -6.52 26.39
C LEU A 43 -17.33 -7.92 26.12
N VAL A 44 -18.51 -8.25 26.66
CA VAL A 44 -19.18 -9.56 26.49
C VAL A 44 -20.54 -9.34 25.82
N GLY A 45 -20.73 -9.91 24.62
CA GLY A 45 -21.99 -9.84 23.86
C GLY A 45 -22.46 -11.22 23.36
N ALA A 46 -23.78 -11.36 23.15
CA ALA A 46 -24.42 -12.57 22.60
C ALA A 46 -24.69 -12.40 21.08
N HIS A 47 -24.54 -13.46 20.28
CA HIS A 47 -24.43 -13.35 18.81
C HIS A 47 -25.45 -14.18 18.02
N GLY A 48 -26.09 -13.54 17.04
CA GLY A 48 -26.66 -14.16 15.85
C GLY A 48 -26.38 -13.26 14.64
N ALA A 49 -25.73 -13.84 13.61
CA ALA A 49 -25.26 -13.23 12.35
C ALA A 49 -24.04 -12.28 12.43
N GLY A 50 -22.96 -12.67 11.72
CA GLY A 50 -21.91 -11.81 11.15
C GLY A 50 -21.06 -10.98 12.10
N LEU A 51 -19.77 -11.31 12.24
CA LEU A 51 -18.78 -10.40 12.82
C LEU A 51 -18.54 -9.22 11.87
N THR A 52 -19.24 -8.10 12.08
CA THR A 52 -18.79 -6.75 11.72
C THR A 52 -18.34 -6.05 13.00
N ASN A 53 -17.16 -5.39 12.97
CA ASN A 53 -16.73 -4.49 14.06
C ASN A 53 -17.48 -3.15 13.96
N GLU A 54 -18.81 -3.19 13.84
CA GLU A 54 -19.66 -2.00 13.74
C GLU A 54 -20.48 -1.82 15.02
N LEU A 55 -20.23 -0.71 15.70
CA LEU A 55 -21.08 -0.21 16.76
C LEU A 55 -22.28 0.49 16.09
N PHE A 56 -23.40 -0.20 15.91
CA PHE A 56 -24.65 0.45 15.50
C PHE A 56 -25.25 1.21 16.69
N ILE A 57 -25.38 2.53 16.56
CA ILE A 57 -26.21 3.37 17.45
C ILE A 57 -27.54 3.63 16.71
N PRO A 58 -28.67 3.03 17.11
CA PRO A 58 -29.97 3.47 16.65
C PRO A 58 -30.44 4.65 17.52
N ASN A 59 -30.76 5.76 16.86
CA ASN A 59 -31.52 6.90 17.37
C ASN A 59 -30.87 7.76 18.47
N GLY A 60 -29.98 8.67 18.05
CA GLY A 60 -30.14 10.11 18.35
C GLY A 60 -30.35 10.58 19.80
N LYS A 61 -29.78 9.93 20.82
CA LYS A 61 -29.69 10.50 22.17
C LYS A 61 -28.28 10.37 22.74
N GLN A 62 -27.69 11.50 23.14
CA GLN A 62 -26.42 11.61 23.85
C GLN A 62 -26.44 10.76 25.13
N VAL A 63 -25.36 10.00 25.34
CA VAL A 63 -25.01 9.44 26.66
C VAL A 63 -23.86 10.29 27.23
N PRO A 64 -23.85 10.65 28.53
CA PRO A 64 -22.89 11.58 29.07
C PRO A 64 -21.47 11.01 29.10
N TYR A 65 -20.53 11.88 28.80
CA TYR A 65 -19.09 11.80 29.06
C TYR A 65 -18.80 11.09 30.40
N LEU A 66 -18.06 9.96 30.37
CA LEU A 66 -17.33 9.46 31.54
C LEU A 66 -15.87 9.88 31.35
N GLY A 67 -15.42 10.75 32.25
CA GLY A 67 -14.18 11.49 32.16
C GLY A 67 -12.90 10.65 32.27
N SER A 68 -11.83 11.36 31.93
CA SER A 68 -10.41 11.14 32.17
C SER A 68 -10.06 10.30 33.40
N GLU A 69 -9.27 9.25 33.20
CA GLU A 69 -8.03 8.95 33.94
C GLU A 69 -7.39 7.66 33.39
N CYS A 70 -6.34 7.80 32.58
CA CYS A 70 -5.33 6.77 32.37
C CYS A 70 -4.01 7.48 32.02
N SER A 71 -3.21 7.76 33.04
CA SER A 71 -1.82 8.19 32.91
C SER A 71 -0.93 6.97 32.68
N CYS A 72 -0.13 6.97 31.60
CA CYS A 72 1.01 6.07 31.47
C CYS A 72 2.27 6.83 31.91
N GLU A 73 2.82 6.49 33.08
CA GLU A 73 4.10 7.00 33.56
C GLU A 73 5.25 6.48 32.67
N ALA A 74 6.05 7.40 32.15
CA ALA A 74 7.33 7.12 31.51
C ALA A 74 8.40 6.89 32.58
N ARG A 75 9.09 5.73 32.54
CA ARG A 75 10.31 5.52 33.32
C ARG A 75 11.53 5.97 32.53
N ALA A 76 12.13 7.06 33.00
CA ALA A 76 13.45 7.53 32.61
C ALA A 76 14.55 6.57 33.11
N GLY A 77 15.55 6.33 32.28
CA GLY A 77 16.80 5.67 32.64
C GLY A 77 17.93 6.31 31.83
N ALA A 78 18.50 7.39 32.38
CA ALA A 78 19.68 8.04 31.85
C ALA A 78 20.94 7.34 32.39
N THR A 79 21.93 7.13 31.52
CA THR A 79 23.33 6.97 31.93
C THR A 79 24.18 7.88 31.04
N GLU A 80 24.78 8.89 31.66
CA GLU A 80 25.73 9.83 31.07
C GLU A 80 27.06 9.15 30.76
N GLY A 81 27.65 9.51 29.63
CA GLY A 81 29.03 9.20 29.26
C GLY A 81 29.53 10.28 28.31
N SER A 82 30.29 11.23 28.87
CA SER A 82 30.88 12.38 28.19
C SER A 82 32.05 11.99 27.28
N ILE A 83 32.03 12.37 26.00
CA ILE A 83 33.25 12.59 25.19
C ILE A 83 33.03 13.80 24.27
N SER A 84 33.97 14.73 24.35
CA SER A 84 33.98 16.05 23.69
C SER A 84 34.55 16.04 22.26
N ASN A 85 33.88 16.80 21.40
CA ASN A 85 34.33 17.58 20.23
C ASN A 85 35.28 17.01 19.16
N GLY A 86 34.76 17.02 17.92
CA GLY A 86 35.50 17.17 16.67
C GLY A 86 34.53 17.53 15.55
N GLY A 87 34.46 18.82 15.20
CA GLY A 87 33.47 19.36 14.27
C GLY A 87 33.73 19.02 12.80
N ASN A 88 32.64 18.85 12.06
CA ASN A 88 32.52 19.14 10.64
C ASN A 88 31.07 19.56 10.36
N ASP A 89 30.90 20.65 9.61
CA ASP A 89 29.64 21.33 9.31
C ASP A 89 28.58 20.45 8.61
N GLU A 90 27.64 19.88 9.37
CA GLU A 90 26.34 19.43 8.84
C GLU A 90 25.37 20.61 8.87
N LYS A 91 25.17 21.27 7.72
CA LYS A 91 24.16 22.32 7.54
C LYS A 91 22.74 21.72 7.62
N ASP A 92 22.11 21.89 8.78
CA ASP A 92 20.67 21.96 9.06
C ASP A 92 19.70 21.26 8.08
N ASP A 93 19.66 19.92 8.10
CA ASP A 93 18.66 19.09 7.41
C ASP A 93 17.27 19.10 8.12
N SER A 94 17.06 20.00 9.10
CA SER A 94 15.90 19.95 10.01
C SER A 94 14.71 20.82 9.59
N SER A 95 14.89 21.79 8.69
CA SER A 95 13.81 22.71 8.31
C SER A 95 12.75 22.06 7.41
N LEU A 96 11.48 22.44 7.59
CA LEU A 96 10.36 22.00 6.74
C LEU A 96 10.62 22.31 5.26
N THR A 97 11.22 23.46 4.96
CA THR A 97 11.64 23.85 3.61
C THR A 97 12.64 22.87 3.00
N SER A 98 13.63 22.41 3.78
CA SER A 98 14.60 21.41 3.29
C SER A 98 13.88 20.11 2.91
N ARG A 99 13.03 19.59 3.82
CA ARG A 99 12.25 18.36 3.57
C ARG A 99 11.38 18.47 2.31
N LEU A 100 10.57 19.52 2.21
CA LEU A 100 9.73 19.79 1.04
C LEU A 100 10.56 19.97 -0.26
N GLY A 101 11.72 20.61 -0.15
CA GLY A 101 12.66 20.78 -1.27
C GLY A 101 13.24 19.46 -1.79
N LYS A 102 13.24 18.39 -0.99
CA LYS A 102 13.55 17.01 -1.41
C LYS A 102 12.42 16.37 -2.22
N LEU A 103 11.52 17.10 -2.84
CA LEU A 103 10.57 16.55 -3.81
C LEU A 103 10.69 17.18 -5.20
N LEU A 104 11.50 18.24 -5.32
CA LEU A 104 11.68 19.01 -6.55
C LEU A 104 13.15 19.05 -6.96
N ARG A 105 13.40 19.33 -8.24
CA ARG A 105 14.75 19.51 -8.80
C ARG A 105 14.81 20.76 -9.68
N GLY A 106 16.03 21.15 -10.06
CA GLY A 106 16.27 22.11 -11.13
C GLY A 106 15.51 23.44 -10.94
N ASN A 107 14.69 23.81 -11.92
CA ASN A 107 13.93 25.06 -11.87
C ASN A 107 12.81 25.01 -10.82
N ASP A 108 12.13 23.89 -10.66
CA ASP A 108 10.99 23.74 -9.75
C ASP A 108 11.44 23.92 -8.29
N ARG A 109 12.61 23.39 -7.94
CA ARG A 109 13.22 23.62 -6.62
C ARG A 109 13.60 25.08 -6.41
N ARG A 110 14.18 25.74 -7.42
CA ARG A 110 14.51 27.17 -7.35
C ARG A 110 13.25 28.03 -7.17
N GLN A 111 12.13 27.67 -7.80
CA GLN A 111 10.85 28.33 -7.59
C GLN A 111 10.37 28.16 -6.14
N LEU A 112 10.43 26.95 -5.58
CA LEU A 112 10.07 26.71 -4.18
C LEU A 112 10.93 27.56 -3.21
N GLU A 113 12.22 27.70 -3.49
CA GLU A 113 13.14 28.51 -2.68
C GLU A 113 12.88 30.02 -2.83
N THR A 114 12.50 30.49 -4.03
CA THR A 114 12.33 31.92 -4.34
C THR A 114 10.96 32.47 -3.96
N ILE A 115 9.90 31.78 -4.40
CA ILE A 115 8.51 32.24 -4.28
C ILE A 115 7.68 31.36 -3.33
N GLY A 116 8.27 30.30 -2.77
CA GLY A 116 7.61 29.45 -1.79
C GLY A 116 6.67 28.40 -2.37
N PHE A 117 6.70 28.21 -3.68
CA PHE A 117 5.93 27.20 -4.42
C PHE A 117 6.72 26.70 -5.62
N GLY A 118 6.63 25.40 -5.90
CA GLY A 118 7.17 24.81 -7.12
C GLY A 118 6.36 23.58 -7.51
N CYS A 119 6.29 23.27 -8.80
CA CYS A 119 5.57 22.09 -9.26
C CYS A 119 6.31 21.37 -10.38
N LYS A 120 6.54 20.08 -10.18
CA LYS A 120 7.01 19.15 -11.22
C LYS A 120 5.77 18.58 -11.89
N SER A 121 5.66 18.75 -13.20
CA SER A 121 4.66 18.08 -14.02
C SER A 121 5.35 17.34 -15.14
N ASP A 122 5.20 16.02 -15.18
CA ASP A 122 5.61 15.22 -16.33
C ASP A 122 4.46 14.30 -16.79
N HIS A 123 4.79 13.43 -17.74
CA HIS A 123 3.83 12.51 -18.36
C HIS A 123 3.36 11.39 -17.42
N MET A 124 3.92 11.26 -16.23
CA MET A 124 3.61 10.20 -15.27
C MET A 124 2.96 10.76 -14.01
N ASN A 125 3.42 11.89 -13.48
CA ASN A 125 2.84 12.46 -12.26
C ASN A 125 2.94 13.99 -12.19
N ASP A 126 2.06 14.57 -11.36
CA ASP A 126 2.19 15.95 -10.86
C ASP A 126 2.66 15.88 -9.41
N VAL A 127 3.66 16.68 -9.06
CA VAL A 127 4.08 16.90 -7.67
C VAL A 127 4.26 18.40 -7.47
N CYS A 128 3.25 19.04 -6.87
CA CYS A 128 3.33 20.43 -6.47
C CYS A 128 3.63 20.54 -4.97
N VAL A 129 4.44 21.52 -4.59
CA VAL A 129 4.93 21.67 -3.22
C VAL A 129 4.89 23.15 -2.83
N SER A 130 4.46 23.43 -1.60
CA SER A 130 4.65 24.75 -0.99
C SER A 130 5.23 24.64 0.42
N ASN A 131 6.19 25.50 0.71
CA ASN A 131 6.76 25.71 2.04
C ASN A 131 6.17 26.95 2.73
N GLN A 132 5.03 27.44 2.24
CA GLN A 132 4.28 28.55 2.80
C GLN A 132 3.01 28.06 3.48
N ARG A 133 2.44 28.92 4.33
CA ARG A 133 1.12 28.68 4.88
C ARG A 133 0.12 28.54 3.73
N VAL A 134 -0.66 27.46 3.79
CA VAL A 134 -1.68 27.15 2.80
C VAL A 134 -3.04 26.97 3.45
N TRP A 135 -4.08 27.29 2.70
CA TRP A 135 -5.47 27.09 3.07
C TRP A 135 -6.09 26.09 2.12
N MET A 136 -6.60 25.01 2.69
CA MET A 136 -7.31 23.97 1.98
C MET A 136 -8.79 24.12 2.24
N LYS A 137 -9.58 24.21 1.17
CA LYS A 137 -11.03 24.29 1.22
C LYS A 137 -11.63 23.25 0.28
N THR A 138 -12.58 22.46 0.77
CA THR A 138 -13.47 21.67 -0.07
C THR A 138 -14.80 22.38 -0.20
N ASP A 139 -15.31 22.50 -1.43
CA ASP A 139 -16.65 23.03 -1.71
C ASP A 139 -17.37 22.09 -2.68
N ASN A 140 -18.49 21.51 -2.26
CA ASN A 140 -19.24 20.52 -3.03
C ASN A 140 -18.36 19.37 -3.58
N GLY A 141 -17.41 18.90 -2.76
CA GLY A 141 -16.48 17.83 -3.13
C GLY A 141 -15.33 18.25 -4.05
N ASN A 142 -15.23 19.53 -4.42
CA ASN A 142 -14.10 20.08 -5.18
C ASN A 142 -13.07 20.68 -4.22
N LEU A 143 -11.87 20.12 -4.25
CA LEU A 143 -10.76 20.53 -3.40
C LEU A 143 -9.97 21.68 -4.04
N SER A 144 -9.84 22.78 -3.31
CA SER A 144 -9.02 23.94 -3.69
C SER A 144 -7.98 24.23 -2.61
N VAL A 145 -6.76 24.53 -3.04
CA VAL A 145 -5.63 24.90 -2.18
C VAL A 145 -5.16 26.30 -2.54
N TYR A 146 -5.12 27.17 -1.54
CA TYR A 146 -4.67 28.55 -1.65
C TYR A 146 -3.36 28.74 -0.91
N PHE A 147 -2.45 29.56 -1.45
CA PHE A 147 -1.19 29.89 -0.77
C PHE A 147 -0.73 31.30 -1.10
N ASN A 148 0.05 31.90 -0.18
CA ASN A 148 0.69 33.19 -0.40
C ASN A 148 2.10 33.00 -0.96
N SER A 149 2.41 33.67 -2.06
CA SER A 149 3.74 33.66 -2.66
C SER A 149 4.71 34.56 -1.89
N LYS A 150 5.95 34.10 -1.67
CA LYS A 150 7.03 34.92 -1.10
C LYS A 150 7.56 35.92 -2.15
N ASN A 151 7.96 37.11 -1.68
CA ASN A 151 8.72 38.11 -2.46
C ASN A 151 8.03 38.70 -3.71
N VAL A 152 6.69 38.70 -3.79
CA VAL A 152 5.99 39.49 -4.81
C VAL A 152 5.69 40.87 -4.24
N GLN A 153 6.51 41.88 -4.59
CA GLN A 153 6.17 43.28 -4.33
C GLN A 153 5.17 43.79 -5.39
N PRO A 154 4.14 44.57 -5.00
CA PRO A 154 3.25 45.23 -5.96
C PRO A 154 4.05 46.36 -6.64
N PRO A 155 4.36 46.29 -7.95
CA PRO A 155 3.39 46.14 -9.05
C PRO A 155 3.72 45.01 -10.05
N GLN A 156 4.50 43.98 -9.65
CA GLN A 156 4.88 42.86 -10.52
C GLN A 156 4.02 41.60 -10.30
N LEU A 157 2.70 41.75 -10.15
CA LEU A 157 1.77 40.63 -10.03
C LEU A 157 1.48 39.99 -11.40
N GLN A 158 2.53 39.68 -12.16
CA GLN A 158 2.40 39.09 -13.50
C GLN A 158 2.14 37.58 -13.49
N HIS A 159 2.14 36.91 -12.33
CA HIS A 159 1.90 35.47 -12.28
C HIS A 159 0.88 35.10 -11.20
N GLN A 160 -0.39 35.38 -11.48
CA GLN A 160 -1.49 34.68 -10.80
C GLN A 160 -1.33 33.19 -11.12
N ILE A 161 -1.00 32.39 -10.11
CA ILE A 161 -0.92 30.94 -10.29
C ILE A 161 -2.35 30.42 -10.14
N SER A 162 -2.86 29.79 -11.20
CA SER A 162 -4.09 28.98 -11.15
C SER A 162 -3.82 27.71 -11.93
N LEU A 163 -3.53 26.63 -11.20
CA LEU A 163 -3.16 25.34 -11.76
C LEU A 163 -4.22 24.31 -11.38
N LYS A 164 -4.46 23.36 -12.28
CA LYS A 164 -5.25 22.17 -11.99
C LYS A 164 -4.35 20.95 -12.11
N VAL A 165 -4.37 20.10 -11.09
CA VAL A 165 -3.54 18.89 -11.05
C VAL A 165 -4.37 17.70 -10.63
N ARG A 166 -4.02 16.52 -11.14
CA ARG A 166 -4.57 15.25 -10.64
C ARG A 166 -3.56 14.65 -9.67
N PRO A 167 -3.91 14.44 -8.39
CA PRO A 167 -2.96 14.00 -7.39
C PRO A 167 -2.77 12.46 -7.41
N TYR A 168 -2.64 11.89 -8.61
CA TYR A 168 -2.49 10.47 -8.90
C TYR A 168 -1.33 10.26 -9.89
N VAL A 169 -0.63 9.14 -9.75
CA VAL A 169 0.51 8.80 -10.62
C VAL A 169 0.05 8.05 -11.87
N ASN A 170 0.96 7.76 -12.81
CA ASN A 170 0.66 7.05 -14.04
C ASN A 170 -0.44 7.71 -14.93
N LYS A 171 -0.31 9.02 -15.17
CA LYS A 171 -1.22 9.79 -16.06
C LYS A 171 -1.38 9.22 -17.48
N LYS A 172 -0.44 8.40 -17.96
CA LYS A 172 -0.52 7.78 -19.30
C LYS A 172 -1.62 6.73 -19.43
N ASN A 173 -2.05 6.11 -18.32
CA ASN A 173 -3.12 5.10 -18.31
C ASN A 173 -4.51 5.75 -18.35
N ASP A 174 -4.62 6.81 -19.16
CA ASP A 174 -5.72 7.78 -19.24
C ASP A 174 -7.09 7.18 -19.55
N GLU A 175 -7.15 5.93 -20.01
CA GLU A 175 -8.40 5.22 -20.34
C GLU A 175 -9.16 4.73 -19.10
N TYR A 176 -8.48 4.53 -17.95
CA TYR A 176 -9.11 4.06 -16.71
C TYR A 176 -9.11 5.09 -15.57
N THR A 177 -8.27 6.14 -15.64
CA THR A 177 -7.95 7.00 -14.49
C THR A 177 -8.61 8.37 -14.52
N LYS A 178 -9.07 8.84 -15.69
CA LYS A 178 -9.59 10.21 -15.85
C LYS A 178 -10.94 10.46 -15.18
N GLU A 179 -11.82 9.46 -15.13
CA GLU A 179 -13.17 9.64 -14.59
C GLU A 179 -13.22 9.53 -13.06
N ASP A 180 -12.35 8.71 -12.47
CA ASP A 180 -12.35 8.44 -11.03
C ASP A 180 -11.47 9.42 -10.22
N VAL A 181 -10.44 10.01 -10.84
CA VAL A 181 -9.50 10.93 -10.15
C VAL A 181 -9.91 12.39 -10.33
N ARG A 182 -10.32 13.03 -9.23
CA ARG A 182 -10.70 14.44 -9.20
C ARG A 182 -9.49 15.39 -9.35
N GLU A 183 -9.69 16.47 -10.09
CA GLU A 183 -8.71 17.56 -10.18
C GLU A 183 -8.73 18.43 -8.92
N ILE A 184 -7.54 18.81 -8.45
CA ILE A 184 -7.35 19.79 -7.39
C ILE A 184 -6.97 21.12 -8.03
N THR A 185 -7.62 22.19 -7.58
CA THR A 185 -7.29 23.55 -8.00
C THR A 185 -6.30 24.18 -7.03
N ILE A 186 -5.17 24.67 -7.53
CA ILE A 186 -4.14 25.36 -6.75
C ILE A 186 -4.08 26.81 -7.19
N GLN A 187 -4.28 27.75 -6.26
CA GLN A 187 -4.42 29.17 -6.59
C GLN A 187 -3.69 30.12 -5.62
N THR A 188 -3.14 31.21 -6.16
CA THR A 188 -2.78 32.38 -5.35
C THR A 188 -4.01 33.28 -5.17
N PRO A 189 -4.23 33.92 -4.00
CA PRO A 189 -5.31 34.88 -3.81
C PRO A 189 -5.24 36.06 -4.82
N MET A 190 -6.39 36.60 -5.22
CA MET A 190 -6.46 37.78 -6.10
C MET A 190 -6.07 39.08 -5.35
N GLU A 191 -5.51 40.08 -6.05
CA GLU A 191 -4.97 41.35 -5.48
C GLU A 191 -5.94 42.11 -4.57
N HIS A 192 -7.25 41.99 -4.82
CA HIS A 192 -8.31 42.66 -4.04
C HIS A 192 -8.99 41.76 -3.02
N GLN A 193 -8.57 40.50 -2.93
CA GLN A 193 -9.06 39.51 -2.00
C GLN A 193 -7.90 39.07 -1.12
N SER A 194 -7.51 39.93 -0.18
CA SER A 194 -6.83 39.47 1.02
C SER A 194 -7.83 38.63 1.82
N TYR A 195 -8.07 37.39 1.38
CA TYR A 195 -8.76 36.45 2.21
C TYR A 195 -7.87 36.20 3.41
N ASN A 196 -8.18 36.89 4.52
CA ASN A 196 -8.07 36.30 5.84
C ASN A 196 -9.00 35.08 5.84
N TYR A 197 -8.61 34.01 5.15
CA TYR A 197 -9.25 32.72 5.33
C TYR A 197 -8.99 32.36 6.79
N THR A 198 -10.01 32.55 7.61
CA THR A 198 -10.01 32.10 8.98
C THR A 198 -9.91 30.58 8.95
N CYS A 199 -8.88 30.05 9.60
CA CYS A 199 -8.69 28.63 9.71
C CYS A 199 -9.74 28.08 10.67
N ASP A 200 -10.60 27.19 10.19
CA ASP A 200 -11.47 26.41 11.08
C ASP A 200 -10.63 25.41 11.88
N VAL A 201 -9.59 24.86 11.22
CA VAL A 201 -8.61 23.95 11.81
C VAL A 201 -7.21 24.38 11.41
N THR A 202 -6.32 24.54 12.38
CA THR A 202 -4.90 24.86 12.14
C THR A 202 -4.03 23.65 12.48
N HIS A 203 -3.10 23.33 11.60
CA HIS A 203 -2.11 22.26 11.74
C HIS A 203 -0.71 22.86 11.86
N ASP A 204 0.18 22.18 12.57
CA ASP A 204 1.58 22.54 12.79
C ASP A 204 2.57 21.72 11.95
N ILE A 205 2.06 20.75 11.19
CA ILE A 205 2.78 19.84 10.30
C ILE A 205 2.23 19.93 8.86
N PRO A 206 3.04 19.62 7.82
CA PRO A 206 2.61 19.72 6.43
C PRO A 206 1.55 18.67 6.06
N ALA A 207 0.77 18.97 5.02
CA ALA A 207 -0.14 18.02 4.40
C ALA A 207 0.51 17.30 3.20
N VAL A 208 0.21 16.01 3.02
CA VAL A 208 0.40 15.29 1.75
C VAL A 208 -0.98 14.93 1.21
N ILE A 209 -1.33 15.52 0.07
CA ILE A 209 -2.62 15.40 -0.58
C ILE A 209 -2.50 14.48 -1.79
N PHE A 210 -3.22 13.36 -1.78
CA PHE A 210 -3.17 12.36 -2.84
C PHE A 210 -4.55 11.75 -3.12
N SER A 211 -4.66 11.07 -4.27
CA SER A 211 -5.84 10.32 -4.66
C SER A 211 -5.65 8.81 -4.46
N THR A 212 -6.71 8.10 -4.07
CA THR A 212 -6.73 6.63 -4.02
C THR A 212 -7.06 5.97 -5.35
N GLY A 213 -7.51 6.75 -6.35
CA GLY A 213 -7.71 6.34 -7.73
C GLY A 213 -8.27 4.92 -7.89
N LEU A 214 -7.59 4.12 -8.71
CA LEU A 214 -7.98 2.73 -8.98
C LEU A 214 -7.56 1.80 -7.84
N ASN A 215 -8.54 1.21 -7.17
CA ASN A 215 -8.37 0.24 -6.08
C ASN A 215 -8.94 -1.14 -6.44
N GLY A 216 -8.57 -2.16 -5.67
CA GLY A 216 -9.02 -3.55 -5.87
C GLY A 216 -8.05 -4.47 -6.61
N ASN A 217 -6.94 -3.92 -7.14
CA ASN A 217 -5.84 -4.69 -7.71
C ASN A 217 -4.54 -4.36 -6.96
N ILE A 218 -4.03 -5.32 -6.18
CA ILE A 218 -2.87 -5.11 -5.30
C ILE A 218 -1.61 -4.65 -6.06
N PHE A 219 -1.42 -5.03 -7.32
CA PHE A 219 -0.29 -4.53 -8.11
C PHE A 219 -0.38 -3.03 -8.33
N HIS A 220 -1.53 -2.53 -8.81
CA HIS A 220 -1.72 -1.09 -8.99
C HIS A 220 -1.72 -0.36 -7.65
N GLU A 221 -2.31 -0.95 -6.60
CA GLU A 221 -2.28 -0.32 -5.28
C GLU A 221 -0.86 -0.14 -4.76
N PHE A 222 0.03 -1.12 -4.94
CA PHE A 222 1.43 -0.98 -4.54
C PHE A 222 2.23 -0.07 -5.47
N ASN A 223 2.09 -0.27 -6.78
CA ASN A 223 2.86 0.45 -7.78
C ASN A 223 2.49 1.93 -7.86
N GLU A 224 1.19 2.25 -7.76
CA GLU A 224 0.66 3.58 -8.05
C GLU A 224 0.31 4.36 -6.77
N MET A 225 0.26 3.71 -5.61
CA MET A 225 -0.03 4.39 -4.34
C MET A 225 0.98 4.11 -3.23
N ILE A 226 1.16 2.85 -2.81
CA ILE A 226 1.95 2.54 -1.61
C ILE A 226 3.43 2.87 -1.79
N LEU A 227 4.05 2.44 -2.88
CA LEU A 227 5.44 2.78 -3.17
C LEU A 227 5.61 4.29 -3.39
N PRO A 228 4.77 4.98 -4.19
CA PRO A 228 4.78 6.44 -4.29
C PRO A 228 4.61 7.18 -2.96
N LEU A 229 3.74 6.71 -2.07
CA LEU A 229 3.59 7.25 -0.72
C LEU A 229 4.88 7.10 0.07
N PHE A 230 5.51 5.92 0.05
CA PHE A 230 6.79 5.69 0.71
C PHE A 230 7.88 6.64 0.18
N LEU A 231 8.01 6.76 -1.16
CA LEU A 231 8.94 7.68 -1.81
C LEU A 231 8.72 9.13 -1.36
N THR A 232 7.46 9.54 -1.36
CA THR A 232 7.09 10.93 -1.04
C THR A 232 7.26 11.23 0.45
N CYS A 233 7.01 10.26 1.33
CA CYS A 233 6.74 10.54 2.75
C CYS A 233 7.87 10.11 3.71
N ARG A 234 8.72 9.12 3.34
CA ARG A 234 9.69 8.52 4.30
C ARG A 234 10.59 9.55 4.99
N HIS A 235 10.96 10.62 4.29
CA HIS A 235 11.89 11.64 4.80
C HIS A 235 11.23 12.65 5.75
N PHE A 236 9.90 12.66 5.87
CA PHE A 236 9.19 13.45 6.88
C PHE A 236 9.17 12.80 8.26
N ARG A 237 9.60 11.54 8.41
CA ARG A 237 9.68 10.82 9.69
C ARG A 237 8.36 10.90 10.47
N SER A 238 7.25 10.60 9.78
CA SER A 238 5.88 10.60 10.32
C SER A 238 5.30 11.98 10.69
N GLN A 239 6.06 13.07 10.48
CA GLN A 239 5.65 14.45 10.74
C GLN A 239 4.96 15.08 9.53
N LEU A 240 3.85 14.48 9.10
CA LEU A 240 2.97 14.97 8.05
C LEU A 240 1.55 14.46 8.31
N ARG A 241 0.55 15.06 7.66
CA ARG A 241 -0.83 14.58 7.69
C ARG A 241 -1.29 14.23 6.29
N PHE A 242 -1.89 13.06 6.14
CA PHE A 242 -2.50 12.66 4.89
C PHE A 242 -3.88 13.29 4.69
N VAL A 243 -4.09 13.80 3.49
CA VAL A 243 -5.38 14.27 2.99
C VAL A 243 -5.71 13.48 1.73
N ILE A 244 -6.83 12.77 1.72
CA ILE A 244 -7.24 11.97 0.57
C ILE A 244 -8.37 12.68 -0.16
N SER A 245 -8.15 13.04 -1.43
CA SER A 245 -9.11 13.82 -2.23
C SER A 245 -10.39 13.07 -2.57
N ASP A 246 -10.27 11.76 -2.76
CA ASP A 246 -11.29 10.80 -3.16
C ASP A 246 -11.25 9.61 -2.17
N PHE A 247 -11.51 9.91 -0.90
CA PHE A 247 -11.34 8.96 0.20
C PHE A 247 -12.13 7.66 -0.01
N ASN A 248 -11.41 6.53 0.06
CA ASN A 248 -11.99 5.19 0.02
C ASN A 248 -11.74 4.49 1.38
N GLU A 249 -12.82 4.29 2.15
CA GLU A 249 -12.74 3.68 3.49
C GLU A 249 -12.13 2.27 3.48
N ARG A 250 -12.48 1.44 2.49
CA ARG A 250 -11.98 0.07 2.40
C ARG A 250 -10.48 0.04 2.15
N TRP A 251 -10.00 0.89 1.25
CA TRP A 251 -8.58 1.06 0.96
C TRP A 251 -7.82 1.60 2.18
N ALA A 252 -8.33 2.67 2.80
CA ALA A 252 -7.73 3.27 3.99
C ALA A 252 -7.66 2.27 5.16
N HIS A 253 -8.69 1.45 5.34
CA HIS A 253 -8.70 0.38 6.34
C HIS A 253 -7.67 -0.71 6.01
N LYS A 254 -7.64 -1.19 4.75
CA LYS A 254 -6.70 -2.22 4.28
C LYS A 254 -5.25 -1.80 4.50
N TYR A 255 -4.92 -0.54 4.20
CA TYR A 255 -3.56 -0.01 4.26
C TYR A 255 -3.25 0.78 5.52
N ARG A 256 -4.13 0.73 6.53
CA ARG A 256 -3.94 1.42 7.82
C ARG A 256 -2.56 1.19 8.45
N PRO A 257 -1.98 -0.03 8.50
CA PRO A 257 -0.64 -0.23 9.05
C PRO A 257 0.42 0.62 8.36
N ILE A 258 0.39 0.68 7.02
CA ILE A 258 1.32 1.46 6.20
C ILE A 258 1.12 2.95 6.44
N LEU A 259 -0.13 3.42 6.37
CA LEU A 259 -0.46 4.83 6.56
C LEU A 259 -0.06 5.34 7.95
N SER A 260 -0.26 4.51 8.98
CA SER A 260 0.10 4.85 10.37
C SER A 260 1.61 4.79 10.61
N HIS A 261 2.37 4.04 9.81
CA HIS A 261 3.83 4.07 9.88
C HIS A 261 4.38 5.34 9.18
N LEU A 262 3.75 5.80 8.10
CA LEU A 262 4.20 7.00 7.38
C LEU A 262 3.73 8.33 7.99
N SER A 263 2.75 8.32 8.91
CA SER A 263 2.12 9.50 9.52
C SER A 263 1.62 9.18 10.92
N ASP A 264 2.00 9.98 11.91
CA ASP A 264 1.51 9.87 13.29
C ASP A 264 0.08 10.43 13.47
N TYR A 265 -0.46 11.03 12.41
CA TYR A 265 -1.70 11.81 12.43
C TYR A 265 -2.84 11.12 11.68
N GLU A 266 -4.07 11.36 12.14
CA GLU A 266 -5.29 10.85 11.49
C GLU A 266 -5.47 11.38 10.05
N LEU A 267 -6.01 10.51 9.20
CA LEU A 267 -6.33 10.82 7.80
C LEU A 267 -7.45 11.86 7.73
N ILE A 268 -7.36 12.79 6.78
CA ILE A 268 -8.47 13.70 6.44
C ILE A 268 -9.17 13.16 5.19
N ASN A 269 -10.48 12.92 5.31
CA ASN A 269 -11.37 12.73 4.19
C ASN A 269 -11.76 14.09 3.59
N ALA A 270 -11.05 14.53 2.54
CA ALA A 270 -11.34 15.83 1.93
C ALA A 270 -12.66 15.85 1.16
N SER A 271 -13.28 14.72 0.84
CA SER A 271 -14.54 14.69 0.09
C SER A 271 -15.76 15.03 0.97
N GLU A 272 -15.64 14.91 2.29
CA GLU A 272 -16.71 15.15 3.26
C GLU A 272 -16.41 16.27 4.27
N ASP A 273 -15.15 16.74 4.34
CA ASP A 273 -14.74 17.80 5.26
C ASP A 273 -14.75 19.18 4.57
N ASN A 274 -15.78 19.98 4.86
CA ASN A 274 -15.95 21.33 4.30
C ASN A 274 -15.26 22.43 5.12
N ARG A 275 -14.54 22.08 6.20
CA ARG A 275 -13.79 23.05 7.01
C ARG A 275 -12.61 23.61 6.23
N ILE A 276 -12.19 24.82 6.56
CA ILE A 276 -10.95 25.40 6.05
C ILE A 276 -9.78 24.93 6.91
N HIS A 277 -8.93 24.08 6.34
CA HIS A 277 -7.72 23.57 7.01
C HIS A 277 -6.51 24.40 6.62
N CYS A 278 -5.74 24.83 7.62
CA CYS A 278 -4.51 25.57 7.41
C CYS A 278 -3.29 24.74 7.77
N PHE A 279 -2.34 24.64 6.84
CA PHE A 279 -1.09 23.90 7.03
C PHE A 279 0.13 24.82 6.85
N PRO A 280 1.28 24.54 7.48
CA PRO A 280 2.52 25.28 7.28
C PRO A 280 3.20 25.01 5.92
N GLY A 281 2.73 23.98 5.20
CA GLY A 281 3.20 23.60 3.87
C GLY A 281 2.38 22.42 3.33
N PHE A 282 2.56 22.10 2.05
CA PHE A 282 1.86 20.99 1.41
C PHE A 282 2.71 20.28 0.36
N VAL A 283 2.30 19.04 0.06
CA VAL A 283 2.63 18.28 -1.15
C VAL A 283 1.32 17.82 -1.79
N ILE A 284 1.09 18.11 -3.08
CA ILE A 284 -0.06 17.59 -3.86
C ILE A 284 0.49 16.65 -4.92
N GLY A 285 -0.03 15.43 -4.92
CA GLY A 285 0.46 14.34 -5.74
C GLY A 285 1.62 13.58 -5.09
N LEU A 286 1.99 12.46 -5.71
CA LEU A 286 2.99 11.53 -5.18
C LEU A 286 4.15 11.39 -6.16
N HIS A 287 5.36 11.24 -5.64
CA HIS A 287 6.56 10.96 -6.43
C HIS A 287 6.52 9.53 -6.98
N PHE A 288 6.85 9.36 -8.26
CA PHE A 288 6.84 8.08 -8.97
C PHE A 288 8.06 7.99 -9.89
N HIS A 289 8.74 6.83 -9.89
CA HIS A 289 9.97 6.59 -10.66
C HIS A 289 9.74 6.01 -12.06
N ASN A 290 8.53 6.11 -12.61
CA ASN A 290 8.18 5.74 -13.99
C ASN A 290 8.46 4.28 -14.38
N GLU A 291 8.76 3.42 -13.40
CA GLU A 291 9.01 1.99 -13.54
C GLU A 291 8.08 1.18 -12.62
N HIS A 292 7.81 -0.05 -13.00
CA HIS A 292 6.85 -0.92 -12.32
C HIS A 292 7.46 -1.56 -11.07
N LEU A 293 6.95 -1.23 -9.88
CA LEU A 293 7.42 -1.76 -8.59
C LEU A 293 8.93 -1.66 -8.37
N VAL A 294 9.54 -0.58 -8.87
CA VAL A 294 10.98 -0.33 -8.70
C VAL A 294 11.20 1.00 -8.00
N CYS A 295 12.18 0.99 -7.10
CA CYS A 295 12.76 2.16 -6.50
C CYS A 295 14.25 2.20 -6.84
N SER A 296 14.70 3.28 -7.50
CA SER A 296 16.09 3.43 -7.94
C SER A 296 16.76 4.65 -7.28
N ASN A 297 18.05 4.47 -6.97
CA ASN A 297 18.94 5.53 -6.47
C ASN A 297 19.34 6.56 -7.55
N SER A 298 19.04 6.30 -8.84
CA SER A 298 19.30 7.26 -9.91
C SER A 298 18.36 8.47 -9.85
N ASP A 299 17.24 8.33 -9.13
CA ASP A 299 16.25 9.38 -9.01
C ASP A 299 16.29 10.11 -7.66
N LEU A 300 17.29 10.98 -7.52
CA LEU A 300 17.28 12.06 -6.53
C LEU A 300 15.94 12.82 -6.49
N PRO A 301 15.65 13.60 -5.45
CA PRO A 301 16.39 13.73 -4.20
C PRO A 301 16.08 12.64 -3.16
N VAL A 302 15.22 11.65 -3.46
CA VAL A 302 14.90 10.56 -2.51
C VAL A 302 15.65 9.30 -2.93
N ASN A 303 16.87 9.14 -2.43
CA ASN A 303 17.58 7.86 -2.55
C ASN A 303 16.75 6.77 -1.87
N CYS A 304 16.43 5.74 -2.64
CA CYS A 304 15.65 4.62 -2.19
C CYS A 304 16.00 3.41 -3.05
N SER A 305 16.01 2.26 -2.39
CA SER A 305 16.11 0.96 -3.04
C SER A 305 14.86 0.13 -2.76
N MET A 306 14.62 -0.91 -3.55
CA MET A 306 13.56 -1.87 -3.22
C MET A 306 13.83 -2.62 -1.91
N LEU A 307 15.10 -2.74 -1.49
CA LEU A 307 15.45 -3.27 -0.17
C LEU A 307 14.96 -2.34 0.96
N ASP A 308 15.10 -1.02 0.81
CA ASP A 308 14.57 -0.05 1.78
C ASP A 308 13.05 -0.18 1.89
N PHE A 309 12.36 -0.26 0.74
CA PHE A 309 10.91 -0.37 0.73
C PHE A 309 10.42 -1.68 1.36
N ARG A 310 11.07 -2.81 1.05
CA ARG A 310 10.77 -4.09 1.70
C ARG A 310 11.08 -4.06 3.19
N GLN A 311 12.15 -3.39 3.61
CA GLN A 311 12.47 -3.22 5.01
C GLN A 311 11.38 -2.44 5.74
N PHE A 312 10.90 -1.34 5.15
CA PHE A 312 9.75 -0.58 5.66
C PHE A 312 8.49 -1.46 5.77
N LEU A 313 8.19 -2.30 4.78
CA LEU A 313 7.06 -3.23 4.85
C LEU A 313 7.25 -4.28 5.95
N ARG A 314 8.46 -4.85 6.10
CA ARG A 314 8.76 -5.81 7.17
C ARG A 314 8.53 -5.21 8.55
N GLU A 315 8.97 -3.99 8.78
CA GLU A 315 8.76 -3.27 10.04
C GLU A 315 7.27 -2.99 10.27
N THR A 316 6.56 -2.53 9.23
CA THR A 316 5.13 -2.21 9.27
C THR A 316 4.26 -3.42 9.66
N PHE A 317 4.57 -4.59 9.10
CA PHE A 317 3.81 -5.82 9.32
C PHE A 317 4.43 -6.74 10.38
N HIS A 318 5.48 -6.28 11.07
CA HIS A 318 6.22 -7.05 12.08
C HIS A 318 6.69 -8.43 11.57
N LEU A 319 7.23 -8.45 10.35
CA LEU A 319 7.71 -9.66 9.69
C LEU A 319 9.09 -10.04 10.23
N GLU A 320 9.16 -11.17 10.93
CA GLU A 320 10.36 -11.60 11.66
C GLU A 320 11.44 -12.20 10.74
N ILE A 321 11.02 -12.85 9.65
CA ILE A 321 11.94 -13.59 8.78
C ILE A 321 12.49 -12.65 7.71
N LYS A 322 13.79 -12.38 7.81
CA LYS A 322 14.49 -11.45 6.90
C LYS A 322 15.06 -12.16 5.69
N ASN A 323 15.62 -13.35 5.89
CA ASN A 323 16.32 -14.10 4.84
C ASN A 323 15.89 -15.56 4.86
N VAL A 324 15.76 -16.16 3.68
CA VAL A 324 15.30 -17.54 3.52
C VAL A 324 16.18 -18.55 4.26
N SER A 325 17.48 -18.27 4.45
CA SER A 325 18.39 -19.10 5.24
C SER A 325 17.92 -19.32 6.70
N GLN A 326 17.18 -18.37 7.27
CA GLN A 326 16.59 -18.50 8.62
C GLN A 326 15.51 -19.58 8.66
N LEU A 327 14.76 -19.75 7.56
CA LEU A 327 13.74 -20.79 7.45
C LEU A 327 14.35 -22.17 7.22
N LEU A 328 15.48 -22.22 6.52
CA LEU A 328 16.13 -23.45 6.07
C LEU A 328 17.13 -24.02 7.08
N TYR A 329 17.31 -23.36 8.23
CA TYR A 329 18.11 -23.84 9.34
C TYR A 329 17.62 -25.23 9.80
N ASN A 330 18.55 -26.14 10.13
CA ASN A 330 18.26 -27.53 10.52
C ASN A 330 17.55 -28.41 9.47
N ASN A 331 17.78 -28.18 8.17
CA ASN A 331 17.23 -29.03 7.09
C ASN A 331 15.70 -29.15 7.10
N THR A 332 15.00 -28.16 7.64
CA THR A 332 13.55 -28.02 7.57
C THR A 332 13.03 -28.08 6.13
N LYS A 333 11.84 -28.61 5.92
CA LYS A 333 11.20 -28.69 4.59
C LYS A 333 10.92 -27.25 4.08
N PRO A 334 11.44 -26.81 2.91
CA PRO A 334 11.14 -25.48 2.36
C PRO A 334 9.64 -25.34 2.09
N GLU A 335 9.07 -24.19 2.44
CA GLU A 335 7.64 -23.90 2.18
C GLU A 335 7.45 -23.31 0.78
N LEU A 336 6.54 -23.90 0.01
CA LEU A 336 6.11 -23.42 -1.29
C LEU A 336 4.68 -22.90 -1.17
N VAL A 337 4.47 -21.61 -1.46
CA VAL A 337 3.14 -21.02 -1.54
C VAL A 337 2.69 -20.98 -2.99
N LEU A 338 1.60 -21.68 -3.31
CA LEU A 338 0.98 -21.68 -4.64
C LEU A 338 -0.21 -20.71 -4.64
N LEU A 339 -0.09 -19.61 -5.38
CA LEU A 339 -1.16 -18.63 -5.55
C LEU A 339 -2.23 -19.16 -6.50
N SER A 340 -3.37 -19.56 -5.94
CA SER A 340 -4.52 -20.09 -6.66
C SER A 340 -5.44 -18.98 -7.17
N ARG A 341 -6.09 -19.23 -8.30
CA ARG A 341 -6.95 -18.26 -9.00
C ARG A 341 -8.30 -18.90 -9.34
N ARG A 342 -9.37 -18.12 -9.28
CA ARG A 342 -10.76 -18.61 -9.50
C ARG A 342 -11.47 -18.09 -10.75
N ARG A 343 -10.83 -17.19 -11.51
CA ARG A 343 -11.48 -16.49 -12.63
C ARG A 343 -10.72 -16.64 -13.94
N SER A 344 -9.51 -16.10 -14.00
CA SER A 344 -8.68 -16.15 -15.19
C SER A 344 -7.27 -16.62 -14.86
N ARG A 345 -6.59 -17.20 -15.85
CA ARG A 345 -5.25 -17.81 -15.73
C ARG A 345 -5.20 -18.81 -14.60
N MET A 346 -6.29 -19.55 -14.41
CA MET A 346 -6.38 -20.60 -13.41
C MET A 346 -5.42 -21.72 -13.83
N ILE A 347 -4.68 -22.25 -12.87
CA ILE A 347 -3.93 -23.48 -13.07
C ILE A 347 -4.93 -24.62 -12.80
N LEU A 348 -5.22 -25.42 -13.82
CA LEU A 348 -6.31 -26.41 -13.75
C LEU A 348 -5.89 -27.70 -13.05
N ASN A 349 -4.58 -27.97 -13.00
CA ASN A 349 -3.99 -29.16 -12.40
C ASN A 349 -3.15 -28.86 -11.13
N GLU A 350 -3.63 -27.95 -10.27
CA GLU A 350 -2.97 -27.60 -9.00
C GLU A 350 -2.68 -28.82 -8.10
N ALA A 351 -3.57 -29.82 -8.09
CA ALA A 351 -3.38 -31.04 -7.29
C ALA A 351 -2.14 -31.86 -7.72
N GLU A 352 -1.86 -31.93 -9.02
CA GLU A 352 -0.68 -32.61 -9.55
C GLU A 352 0.60 -31.84 -9.20
N ILE A 353 0.55 -30.51 -9.26
CA ILE A 353 1.66 -29.63 -8.85
C ILE A 353 1.98 -29.81 -7.36
N VAL A 354 0.95 -29.83 -6.51
CA VAL A 354 1.09 -30.07 -5.07
C VAL A 354 1.75 -31.42 -4.80
N THR A 355 1.35 -32.45 -5.55
CA THR A 355 1.90 -33.81 -5.44
C THR A 355 3.40 -33.81 -5.76
N VAL A 356 3.77 -33.30 -6.94
CA VAL A 356 5.19 -33.28 -7.37
C VAL A 356 6.05 -32.38 -6.49
N ALA A 357 5.55 -31.20 -6.08
CA ALA A 357 6.26 -30.35 -5.14
C ALA A 357 6.49 -31.05 -3.79
N SER A 358 5.49 -31.79 -3.30
CA SER A 358 5.60 -32.55 -2.05
C SER A 358 6.63 -33.68 -2.13
N GLU A 359 6.66 -34.41 -3.26
CA GLU A 359 7.64 -35.45 -3.58
C GLU A 359 9.06 -34.92 -3.70
N LEU A 360 9.23 -33.71 -4.27
CA LEU A 360 10.51 -33.01 -4.32
C LEU A 360 10.98 -32.50 -2.94
N GLY A 361 10.13 -32.57 -1.93
CA GLY A 361 10.49 -32.15 -0.58
C GLY A 361 10.09 -30.71 -0.25
N PHE A 362 9.06 -30.13 -0.87
CA PHE A 362 8.42 -28.89 -0.39
C PHE A 362 7.22 -29.14 0.52
N SER A 363 7.01 -28.28 1.52
CA SER A 363 5.72 -28.17 2.22
C SER A 363 4.85 -27.19 1.44
N VAL A 364 3.68 -27.60 0.95
CA VAL A 364 2.88 -26.77 0.03
C VAL A 364 1.71 -26.11 0.75
N VAL A 365 1.56 -24.80 0.55
CA VAL A 365 0.42 -24.00 1.00
C VAL A 365 -0.30 -23.45 -0.24
N ILE A 366 -1.57 -23.80 -0.42
CA ILE A 366 -2.39 -23.21 -1.48
C ILE A 366 -3.00 -21.91 -0.94
N ALA A 367 -2.71 -20.80 -1.61
CA ALA A 367 -3.18 -19.48 -1.25
C ALA A 367 -4.26 -19.02 -2.22
N ASP A 368 -5.52 -19.18 -1.82
CA ASP A 368 -6.69 -18.80 -2.61
C ASP A 368 -7.09 -17.32 -2.41
N PRO A 369 -8.06 -16.79 -3.18
CA PRO A 369 -8.52 -15.41 -3.04
C PRO A 369 -8.97 -15.01 -1.64
N GLU A 370 -9.56 -15.93 -0.87
CA GLU A 370 -9.98 -15.69 0.51
C GLU A 370 -8.77 -15.48 1.42
N LEU A 371 -7.77 -16.36 1.35
CA LEU A 371 -6.56 -16.23 2.15
C LEU A 371 -5.79 -14.96 1.78
N THR A 372 -5.70 -14.64 0.49
CA THR A 372 -4.96 -13.47 -0.02
C THR A 372 -5.69 -12.14 0.19
N SER A 373 -7.00 -12.15 0.46
CA SER A 373 -7.80 -10.93 0.65
C SER A 373 -7.39 -10.12 1.89
N ASN A 374 -6.88 -10.78 2.93
CA ASN A 374 -6.43 -10.12 4.15
C ASN A 374 -4.91 -9.97 4.12
N MET A 375 -4.44 -8.84 3.60
CA MET A 375 -3.01 -8.54 3.49
C MET A 375 -2.26 -8.65 4.82
N ASN A 376 -2.84 -8.18 5.93
CA ASN A 376 -2.18 -8.22 7.25
C ASN A 376 -1.92 -9.66 7.73
N LYS A 377 -2.83 -10.59 7.43
CA LYS A 377 -2.64 -12.01 7.75
C LYS A 377 -1.76 -12.70 6.72
N PHE A 378 -1.98 -12.40 5.45
CA PHE A 378 -1.30 -13.09 4.36
C PHE A 378 0.18 -12.72 4.29
N SER A 379 0.56 -11.47 4.60
CA SER A 379 1.96 -11.05 4.68
C SER A 379 2.77 -11.91 5.66
N VAL A 380 2.19 -12.31 6.79
CA VAL A 380 2.81 -13.22 7.76
C VAL A 380 2.95 -14.64 7.19
N VAL A 381 1.96 -15.12 6.45
CA VAL A 381 2.03 -16.43 5.76
C VAL A 381 3.15 -16.40 4.72
N VAL A 382 3.15 -15.41 3.81
CA VAL A 382 4.17 -15.35 2.75
C VAL A 382 5.57 -14.99 3.29
N ASN A 383 5.70 -14.38 4.47
CA ASN A 383 7.01 -14.18 5.10
C ASN A 383 7.68 -15.51 5.54
N ARG A 384 6.94 -16.63 5.55
CA ARG A 384 7.48 -17.98 5.77
C ARG A 384 7.72 -18.75 4.47
N CYS A 385 7.41 -18.13 3.33
CA CYS A 385 7.55 -18.72 2.01
C CYS A 385 9.01 -18.80 1.59
N SER A 386 9.47 -19.98 1.17
CA SER A 386 10.77 -20.15 0.50
C SER A 386 10.63 -20.07 -1.02
N VAL A 387 9.50 -20.54 -1.57
CA VAL A 387 9.18 -20.49 -3.01
C VAL A 387 7.74 -20.01 -3.23
N LEU A 388 7.58 -18.84 -3.85
CA LEU A 388 6.26 -18.33 -4.23
C LEU A 388 5.99 -18.71 -5.69
N VAL A 389 4.94 -19.47 -5.95
CA VAL A 389 4.53 -19.89 -7.29
C VAL A 389 3.21 -19.24 -7.65
N GLY A 390 3.11 -18.67 -8.85
CA GLY A 390 1.82 -18.18 -9.34
C GLY A 390 1.81 -17.88 -10.82
N ALA A 391 0.65 -18.04 -11.45
CA ALA A 391 0.40 -17.50 -12.78
C ALA A 391 0.43 -15.97 -12.74
N HIS A 392 1.01 -15.36 -13.77
CA HIS A 392 1.13 -13.91 -13.91
C HIS A 392 -0.16 -13.17 -13.48
N GLY A 393 0.02 -12.19 -12.60
CA GLY A 393 -1.00 -11.20 -12.25
C GLY A 393 -0.80 -10.67 -10.84
N ALA A 394 -1.75 -9.86 -10.39
CA ALA A 394 -1.63 -9.05 -9.17
C ALA A 394 -1.22 -9.84 -7.91
N GLY A 395 -1.61 -11.11 -7.77
CA GLY A 395 -1.22 -11.92 -6.63
C GLY A 395 0.31 -12.04 -6.43
N LEU A 396 1.10 -11.97 -7.51
CA LEU A 396 2.57 -12.03 -7.42
C LEU A 396 3.18 -10.82 -6.71
N THR A 397 2.47 -9.70 -6.57
CA THR A 397 2.92 -8.54 -5.76
C THR A 397 3.24 -8.92 -4.31
N ASN A 398 2.74 -10.07 -3.83
CA ASN A 398 3.12 -10.61 -2.52
C ASN A 398 4.61 -11.00 -2.41
N GLU A 399 5.37 -11.01 -3.51
CA GLU A 399 6.84 -11.10 -3.50
C GLU A 399 7.50 -9.99 -2.65
N LEU A 400 6.81 -8.87 -2.40
CA LEU A 400 7.30 -7.81 -1.51
C LEU A 400 7.48 -8.27 -0.06
N PHE A 401 6.75 -9.30 0.38
CA PHE A 401 6.69 -9.74 1.78
C PHE A 401 7.47 -11.03 2.07
N ILE A 402 7.94 -11.73 1.04
CA ILE A 402 8.74 -12.95 1.23
C ILE A 402 10.11 -12.60 1.83
N PRO A 403 10.89 -13.57 2.32
CA PRO A 403 12.26 -13.33 2.77
C PRO A 403 13.22 -13.01 1.62
N ASP A 404 14.33 -12.35 1.93
CA ASP A 404 15.43 -12.14 0.98
C ASP A 404 16.02 -13.50 0.56
N GLY A 405 16.37 -13.65 -0.72
CA GLY A 405 16.88 -14.89 -1.30
C GLY A 405 15.84 -15.99 -1.57
N ALA A 406 14.57 -15.80 -1.17
CA ALA A 406 13.48 -16.68 -1.59
C ALA A 406 13.28 -16.63 -3.11
N VAL A 407 12.59 -17.65 -3.66
CA VAL A 407 12.40 -17.81 -5.11
C VAL A 407 10.96 -17.47 -5.50
N VAL A 408 10.79 -16.63 -6.51
CA VAL A 408 9.51 -16.41 -7.18
C VAL A 408 9.52 -17.20 -8.49
N VAL A 409 8.55 -18.11 -8.65
CA VAL A 409 8.30 -18.82 -9.90
C VAL A 409 7.06 -18.24 -10.55
N GLN A 410 7.27 -17.48 -11.61
CA GLN A 410 6.20 -16.91 -12.40
C GLN A 410 5.83 -17.85 -13.55
N VAL A 411 4.60 -18.35 -13.53
CA VAL A 411 4.03 -19.01 -14.70
C VAL A 411 3.54 -17.94 -15.68
N VAL A 412 4.10 -17.92 -16.89
CA VAL A 412 3.86 -16.91 -17.93
C VAL A 412 2.92 -17.47 -19.00
N PRO A 413 1.63 -17.10 -18.97
CA PRO A 413 0.68 -17.41 -20.03
C PRO A 413 1.09 -16.88 -21.42
N LEU A 414 0.41 -17.36 -22.46
CA LEU A 414 0.63 -16.91 -23.84
C LEU A 414 0.35 -15.42 -23.99
N GLY A 415 1.15 -14.74 -24.80
CA GLY A 415 0.92 -13.34 -25.18
C GLY A 415 1.08 -12.36 -24.03
N ILE A 416 1.78 -12.67 -22.94
CA ILE A 416 2.01 -11.70 -21.85
C ILE A 416 3.45 -11.67 -21.36
N GLN A 417 4.39 -12.07 -22.20
CA GLN A 417 5.82 -12.15 -21.88
C GLN A 417 6.36 -10.78 -21.47
N TRP A 418 6.07 -9.74 -22.26
CA TRP A 418 6.52 -8.38 -21.95
C TRP A 418 6.01 -7.92 -20.58
N ALA A 419 4.72 -8.12 -20.28
CA ALA A 419 4.14 -7.74 -18.99
C ALA A 419 4.78 -8.54 -17.84
N SER A 420 5.03 -9.83 -18.04
CA SER A 420 5.66 -10.70 -17.02
C SER A 420 7.07 -10.24 -16.69
N THR A 421 7.89 -10.01 -17.71
CA THR A 421 9.26 -9.50 -17.54
C THR A 421 9.27 -8.14 -16.84
N ASN A 422 8.41 -7.19 -17.23
CA ASN A 422 8.50 -5.82 -16.71
C ASN A 422 7.78 -5.62 -15.37
N TYR A 423 6.76 -6.42 -15.03
CA TYR A 423 6.01 -6.25 -13.78
C TYR A 423 6.55 -7.06 -12.59
N PHE A 424 7.20 -8.20 -12.86
CA PHE A 424 7.68 -9.10 -11.79
C PHE A 424 9.11 -9.59 -12.05
N GLY A 425 9.46 -9.94 -13.29
CA GLY A 425 10.81 -10.44 -13.61
C GLY A 425 11.95 -9.47 -13.32
N LYS A 426 11.86 -8.22 -13.80
CA LYS A 426 12.84 -7.17 -13.48
C LYS A 426 12.74 -6.72 -12.01
N PRO A 427 11.55 -6.40 -11.46
CA PRO A 427 11.44 -5.92 -10.08
C PRO A 427 11.92 -6.92 -9.02
N SER A 428 11.68 -8.22 -9.21
CA SER A 428 12.19 -9.29 -8.35
C SER A 428 13.70 -9.17 -8.09
N LYS A 429 14.49 -8.82 -9.13
CA LYS A 429 15.96 -8.69 -9.01
C LYS A 429 16.35 -7.53 -8.09
N GLU A 430 15.72 -6.39 -8.25
CA GLU A 430 15.94 -5.20 -7.41
C GLU A 430 15.49 -5.44 -5.96
N MET A 431 14.49 -6.30 -5.77
CA MET A 431 13.96 -6.67 -4.47
C MET A 431 14.90 -7.61 -3.69
N GLY A 432 15.91 -8.23 -4.31
CA GLY A 432 16.76 -9.22 -3.63
C GLY A 432 16.11 -10.60 -3.46
N VAL A 433 15.18 -10.95 -4.35
CA VAL A 433 14.65 -12.32 -4.49
C VAL A 433 15.13 -12.95 -5.79
N GLN A 434 15.18 -14.28 -5.80
CA GLN A 434 15.48 -15.05 -6.99
C GLN A 434 14.22 -15.15 -7.86
N TYR A 435 14.37 -15.10 -9.18
CA TYR A 435 13.24 -15.16 -10.12
C TYR A 435 13.45 -16.30 -11.12
N LEU A 436 12.41 -17.12 -11.28
CA LEU A 436 12.32 -18.15 -12.29
C LEU A 436 11.07 -17.92 -13.14
N GLU A 437 11.25 -17.95 -14.45
CA GLU A 437 10.18 -17.88 -15.42
C GLU A 437 9.83 -19.28 -15.92
N TYR A 438 8.55 -19.64 -15.84
CA TYR A 438 7.99 -20.80 -16.53
C TYR A 438 7.08 -20.32 -17.64
N GLN A 439 7.61 -20.21 -18.85
CA GLN A 439 6.82 -19.85 -20.02
C GLN A 439 6.07 -21.08 -20.54
N ILE A 440 4.74 -20.98 -20.59
CA ILE A 440 3.92 -22.09 -21.05
C ILE A 440 4.04 -22.27 -22.56
N SER A 441 3.93 -23.51 -23.03
CA SER A 441 3.72 -23.78 -24.46
C SER A 441 2.24 -23.60 -24.83
N PRO A 442 1.90 -23.51 -26.14
CA PRO A 442 0.51 -23.53 -26.57
C PRO A 442 -0.31 -24.71 -26.06
N GLN A 443 0.31 -25.88 -25.91
CA GLN A 443 -0.36 -27.11 -25.42
C GLN A 443 -0.79 -27.01 -23.96
N GLU A 444 -0.20 -26.11 -23.19
CA GLU A 444 -0.55 -25.87 -21.79
C GLU A 444 -1.60 -24.75 -21.64
N SER A 445 -2.00 -24.08 -22.73
CA SER A 445 -3.01 -23.01 -22.71
C SER A 445 -4.36 -23.49 -23.22
N SER A 446 -5.44 -23.15 -22.49
CA SER A 446 -6.81 -23.42 -22.94
C SER A 446 -7.17 -22.70 -24.25
N LEU A 447 -6.40 -21.69 -24.67
CA LEU A 447 -6.62 -21.00 -25.95
C LEU A 447 -6.43 -21.95 -27.14
N LEU A 448 -5.59 -22.97 -27.01
CA LEU A 448 -5.35 -23.92 -28.09
C LEU A 448 -6.62 -24.70 -28.45
N ASP A 449 -7.40 -25.11 -27.45
CA ASP A 449 -8.67 -25.81 -27.66
C ASP A 449 -9.75 -24.90 -28.27
N VAL A 450 -9.71 -23.61 -27.91
CA VAL A 450 -10.71 -22.63 -28.37
C VAL A 450 -10.45 -22.18 -29.81
N TYR A 451 -9.20 -21.93 -30.17
CA TYR A 451 -8.84 -21.30 -31.46
C TYR A 451 -8.18 -22.25 -32.44
N GLY A 452 -7.58 -23.35 -31.97
CA GLY A 452 -6.81 -24.28 -32.78
C GLY A 452 -5.36 -23.84 -33.03
N PRO A 453 -4.46 -24.76 -33.42
CA PRO A 453 -3.01 -24.54 -33.47
C PRO A 453 -2.55 -23.53 -34.51
N ASN A 454 -3.33 -23.31 -35.57
CA ASN A 454 -2.94 -22.44 -36.69
C ASN A 454 -3.51 -21.02 -36.58
N HIS A 455 -4.33 -20.74 -35.55
CA HIS A 455 -4.94 -19.41 -35.39
C HIS A 455 -3.90 -18.39 -34.96
N THR A 456 -4.02 -17.15 -35.45
CA THR A 456 -3.13 -16.02 -35.14
C THR A 456 -2.98 -15.73 -33.63
N ILE A 457 -3.97 -16.10 -32.80
CA ILE A 457 -3.91 -15.92 -31.34
C ILE A 457 -2.86 -16.86 -30.72
N ILE A 458 -2.60 -18.00 -31.37
CA ILE A 458 -1.58 -18.96 -30.94
C ILE A 458 -0.25 -18.67 -31.63
N THR A 459 -0.27 -18.36 -32.94
CA THR A 459 0.94 -18.29 -33.76
C THR A 459 1.61 -16.92 -33.80
N ASP A 460 0.88 -15.83 -33.60
CA ASP A 460 1.40 -14.46 -33.59
C ASP A 460 0.66 -13.57 -32.55
N PRO A 461 0.89 -13.77 -31.25
CA PRO A 461 0.29 -12.94 -30.21
C PRO A 461 0.62 -11.44 -30.33
N ASP A 462 1.78 -11.09 -30.88
CA ASP A 462 2.23 -9.70 -31.04
C ASP A 462 1.36 -8.94 -32.06
N SER A 463 0.87 -9.60 -33.11
CA SER A 463 -0.12 -9.00 -34.02
C SER A 463 -1.43 -8.61 -33.34
N ILE A 464 -1.84 -9.35 -32.30
CA ILE A 464 -3.05 -9.05 -31.53
C ILE A 464 -2.78 -7.86 -30.60
N HIS A 465 -1.61 -7.80 -29.95
CA HIS A 465 -1.24 -6.66 -29.12
C HIS A 465 -1.11 -5.35 -29.89
N ARG A 466 -0.66 -5.40 -31.15
CA ARG A 466 -0.62 -4.23 -32.03
C ARG A 466 -2.00 -3.62 -32.32
N GLN A 467 -3.08 -4.37 -32.10
CA GLN A 467 -4.45 -3.87 -32.23
C GLN A 467 -4.93 -3.12 -30.98
N GLY A 468 -4.14 -3.13 -29.90
CA GLY A 468 -4.40 -2.39 -28.67
C GLY A 468 -4.75 -3.29 -27.48
N PHE A 469 -4.56 -2.73 -26.29
CA PHE A 469 -4.75 -3.43 -25.01
C PHE A 469 -6.16 -4.00 -24.86
N ASN A 470 -7.19 -3.27 -25.29
CA ASN A 470 -8.58 -3.71 -25.19
C ASN A 470 -8.91 -4.93 -26.06
N VAL A 471 -8.09 -5.23 -27.07
CA VAL A 471 -8.22 -6.46 -27.89
C VAL A 471 -7.45 -7.62 -27.26
N GLY A 472 -6.20 -7.39 -26.83
CA GLY A 472 -5.36 -8.44 -26.25
C GLY A 472 -5.80 -8.90 -24.86
N ARG A 473 -6.31 -7.98 -24.02
CA ARG A 473 -6.76 -8.25 -22.64
C ARG A 473 -7.80 -9.36 -22.53
N PRO A 474 -8.96 -9.31 -23.23
CA PRO A 474 -9.99 -10.35 -23.09
C PRO A 474 -9.49 -11.73 -23.49
N ILE A 475 -8.49 -11.81 -24.39
CA ILE A 475 -7.93 -13.07 -24.88
C ILE A 475 -6.86 -13.61 -23.91
N TYR A 476 -5.78 -12.85 -23.71
CA TYR A 476 -4.59 -13.37 -23.01
C TYR A 476 -4.60 -13.16 -21.49
N ILE A 477 -5.37 -12.19 -20.98
CA ILE A 477 -5.42 -11.88 -19.54
C ILE A 477 -6.65 -12.53 -18.89
N GLU A 478 -7.79 -12.50 -19.59
CA GLU A 478 -9.08 -12.93 -19.05
C GLU A 478 -9.52 -14.30 -19.60
N GLY A 479 -9.22 -14.59 -20.87
CA GLY A 479 -9.76 -15.75 -21.60
C GLY A 479 -8.93 -17.03 -21.61
N GLN A 480 -7.76 -17.06 -20.94
CA GLN A 480 -6.92 -18.27 -20.89
C GLN A 480 -6.80 -18.85 -19.48
N ASN A 481 -6.81 -20.18 -19.41
CA ASN A 481 -6.42 -20.99 -18.26
C ASN A 481 -5.28 -21.94 -18.67
N ILE A 482 -4.66 -22.56 -17.68
CA ILE A 482 -3.36 -23.21 -17.83
C ILE A 482 -3.43 -24.62 -17.28
N THR A 483 -2.96 -25.59 -18.05
CA THR A 483 -2.69 -26.96 -17.58
C THR A 483 -1.20 -27.21 -17.72
N LEU A 484 -0.46 -27.18 -16.60
CA LEU A 484 1.00 -27.25 -16.64
C LEU A 484 1.46 -28.67 -17.00
N ASN A 485 2.48 -28.75 -17.85
CA ASN A 485 3.21 -29.98 -18.09
C ASN A 485 4.02 -30.33 -16.83
N ILE A 486 3.60 -31.39 -16.14
CA ILE A 486 4.17 -31.77 -14.84
C ILE A 486 5.66 -32.14 -14.93
N SER A 487 6.11 -32.75 -16.03
CA SER A 487 7.53 -33.09 -16.20
C SER A 487 8.39 -31.83 -16.29
N ASN A 488 8.00 -30.89 -17.14
CA ASN A 488 8.74 -29.64 -17.32
C ASN A 488 8.66 -28.77 -16.06
N PHE A 489 7.49 -28.70 -15.43
CA PHE A 489 7.31 -27.90 -14.22
C PHE A 489 8.10 -28.47 -13.03
N LYS A 490 8.24 -29.80 -12.94
CA LYS A 490 9.13 -30.46 -11.98
C LYS A 490 10.56 -29.96 -12.12
N ASP A 491 11.07 -29.84 -13.34
CA ASP A 491 12.43 -29.34 -13.59
C ASP A 491 12.60 -27.89 -13.09
N THR A 492 11.58 -27.04 -13.26
CA THR A 492 11.57 -25.68 -12.69
C THR A 492 11.57 -25.69 -11.16
N LEU A 493 10.81 -26.58 -10.52
CA LEU A 493 10.83 -26.72 -9.06
C LEU A 493 12.16 -27.25 -8.54
N VAL A 494 12.83 -28.14 -9.29
CA VAL A 494 14.20 -28.58 -8.98
C VAL A 494 15.18 -27.41 -9.07
N GLN A 495 15.04 -26.52 -10.07
CA GLN A 495 15.85 -25.30 -10.14
C GLN A 495 15.58 -24.36 -8.97
N ALA A 496 14.30 -24.19 -8.57
CA ALA A 496 13.95 -23.40 -7.40
C ALA A 496 14.61 -23.96 -6.13
N PHE A 497 14.61 -25.29 -5.95
CA PHE A 497 15.26 -25.96 -4.82
C PHE A 497 16.78 -25.67 -4.78
N LYS A 498 17.45 -25.73 -5.93
CA LYS A 498 18.88 -25.42 -6.06
C LYS A 498 19.20 -23.97 -5.70
N LEU A 499 18.34 -23.03 -6.09
CA LEU A 499 18.50 -21.61 -5.76
C LEU A 499 18.37 -21.32 -4.26
N LEU A 500 17.69 -22.19 -3.51
CA LEU A 500 17.66 -22.16 -2.04
C LEU A 500 18.96 -22.69 -1.40
N GLY A 501 19.95 -23.11 -2.20
CA GLY A 501 21.21 -23.68 -1.72
C GLY A 501 21.10 -25.13 -1.25
N ARG A 502 20.19 -25.92 -1.85
CA ARG A 502 19.93 -27.32 -1.49
C ARG A 502 19.97 -28.29 -2.65
#